data_AF-A0A6I5ZP62-F1
#
_entry.id   AF-A0A6I5ZP62-F1
#
_cell.length_a   1.000
_cell.length_b   1.000
_cell.length_c   1.000
_cell.angle_alpha   90.00
_cell.angle_beta   90.00
_cell.angle_gamma   90.00
#
_symmetry.space_group_name_H-M   'P 1'
#
loop_
_entity.id
_entity.type
_entity.pdbx_description
1 polymer ?
#
loop_
_entity_poly.entity_id
_entity_poly.type
_entity_poly.pdbx_seq_one_letter_code
_entity_poly.pdbx_strand_id
1 'polypeptide(L)'
;MAISPRFSSLLLEATRAHDIDEALSKLFSEYLELKIAKLEERRDNLQKKWGMSFEAFCRQVQDNSLPKDPFSYEVENDYWEWEEVETLLKHYQGLKNKWM
;
A
#
# COMPACT_ATOMS: atom_id res chain seq x y z
N MET A 1 -7.28 28.90 1.70
CA MET A 1 -8.59 28.29 1.36
C MET A 1 -9.32 28.04 2.67
N ALA A 2 -10.55 28.52 2.83
CA ALA A 2 -11.34 28.20 4.02
C ALA A 2 -12.02 26.84 3.83
N ILE A 3 -11.83 25.92 4.77
CA ILE A 3 -12.56 24.66 4.79
C ILE A 3 -14.03 24.96 5.10
N SER A 4 -14.96 24.36 4.34
CA SER A 4 -16.39 24.60 4.58
C SER A 4 -16.79 24.16 5.99
N PRO A 5 -17.64 24.92 6.72
CA PRO A 5 -18.03 24.58 8.09
C PRO A 5 -18.63 23.17 8.22
N ARG A 6 -19.36 22.72 7.19
CA ARG A 6 -19.93 21.36 7.14
C ARG A 6 -18.85 20.29 7.09
N PHE A 7 -17.82 20.46 6.26
CA PHE A 7 -16.71 19.52 6.17
C PHE A 7 -15.92 19.48 7.48
N SER A 8 -15.65 20.64 8.08
CA SER A 8 -14.99 20.76 9.38
C SER A 8 -15.75 20.01 10.48
N SER A 9 -17.06 20.19 10.56
CA SER A 9 -17.91 19.48 11.55
C SER A 9 -17.86 17.97 11.36
N LEU A 10 -17.99 17.48 10.11
CA LEU A 10 -17.94 16.05 9.82
C LEU A 10 -16.56 15.46 10.14
N LEU A 11 -15.50 16.20 9.85
CA LEU A 11 -14.13 15.77 10.12
C LEU A 11 -13.87 15.62 11.62
N LEU A 12 -14.29 16.60 12.44
CA LEU A 12 -14.20 16.53 13.91
C LEU A 12 -15.02 15.35 14.47
N GLU A 13 -16.23 15.14 13.96
CA GLU A 13 -17.09 14.04 14.39
C GLU A 13 -16.49 12.66 14.04
N ALA A 14 -16.03 12.50 12.80
CA ALA A 14 -15.46 11.24 12.33
C ALA A 14 -14.17 10.87 13.07
N THR A 15 -13.32 11.86 13.34
CA THR A 15 -12.03 11.66 14.00
C THR A 15 -12.13 11.72 15.53
N ARG A 16 -13.24 12.24 16.06
CA ARG A 16 -13.45 12.58 17.49
C ARG A 16 -12.40 13.56 18.04
N ALA A 17 -11.82 14.39 17.18
CA ALA A 17 -10.83 15.38 17.53
C ALA A 17 -11.47 16.66 18.11
N HIS A 18 -10.69 17.45 18.85
CA HIS A 18 -11.15 18.68 19.49
C HIS A 18 -11.02 19.89 18.55
N ASP A 19 -10.03 19.86 17.66
CA ASP A 19 -9.81 20.88 16.64
C ASP A 19 -9.44 20.26 15.28
N ILE A 20 -9.44 21.12 14.25
CA ILE A 20 -9.27 20.69 12.86
C ILE A 20 -7.84 20.23 12.57
N ASP A 21 -6.84 20.79 13.24
CA ASP A 21 -5.45 20.41 13.02
C ASP A 21 -5.20 19.01 13.58
N GLU A 22 -5.72 18.71 14.78
CA GLU A 22 -5.74 17.37 15.34
C GLU A 22 -6.51 16.39 14.42
N ALA A 23 -7.68 16.79 13.94
CA ALA A 23 -8.50 15.95 13.08
C ALA A 23 -7.80 15.59 11.76
N LEU A 24 -7.17 16.58 11.11
CA LEU A 24 -6.41 16.37 9.86
C LEU A 24 -5.17 15.50 10.11
N SER A 25 -4.45 15.76 11.20
CA SER A 25 -3.28 14.98 11.59
C SER A 25 -3.63 13.51 11.80
N LYS A 26 -4.71 13.25 12.54
CA LYS A 26 -5.23 11.91 12.80
C LYS A 26 -5.69 11.23 11.51
N LEU A 27 -6.52 11.90 10.71
CA LEU A 27 -7.02 11.36 9.45
C LEU A 27 -5.88 10.99 8.49
N PHE A 28 -4.87 11.86 8.39
CA PHE A 28 -3.73 11.60 7.51
C PHE A 28 -2.90 10.40 7.99
N SER A 29 -2.65 10.31 9.29
CA SER A 29 -1.95 9.17 9.89
C SER A 29 -2.70 7.86 9.66
N GLU A 30 -4.00 7.82 9.96
CA GLU A 30 -4.85 6.65 9.74
C GLU A 30 -4.96 6.28 8.27
N TYR A 31 -5.05 7.26 7.36
CA TYR A 31 -5.04 7.02 5.92
C TYR A 31 -3.77 6.31 5.46
N LEU A 32 -2.59 6.79 5.90
CA LEU A 32 -1.32 6.15 5.55
C LEU A 32 -1.24 4.73 6.11
N GLU A 33 -1.68 4.52 7.35
CA GLU A 33 -1.69 3.20 7.99
C GLU A 33 -2.59 2.21 7.27
N LEU A 34 -3.83 2.60 6.96
CA LEU A 34 -4.77 1.76 6.22
C LEU A 34 -4.27 1.44 4.81
N LYS A 35 -3.62 2.40 4.13
CA LYS A 35 -3.03 2.18 2.81
C LYS A 35 -1.87 1.20 2.87
N ILE A 36 -0.95 1.38 3.82
CA ILE A 36 0.20 0.49 4.01
C ILE A 36 -0.29 -0.92 4.36
N ALA A 37 -1.18 -1.07 5.35
CA ALA A 37 -1.69 -2.37 5.78
C ALA A 37 -2.35 -3.16 4.63
N LYS A 38 -3.15 -2.48 3.79
CA LYS A 38 -3.78 -3.12 2.63
C LYS A 38 -2.76 -3.58 1.58
N LEU A 39 -1.69 -2.82 1.37
CA LEU A 39 -0.63 -3.20 0.44
C LEU A 39 0.23 -4.33 1.01
N GLU A 40 0.51 -4.33 2.31
CA GLU A 40 1.20 -5.43 2.99
C GLU A 40 0.41 -6.73 2.90
N GLU A 41 -0.91 -6.69 3.10
CA GLU A 41 -1.77 -7.86 2.92
C GLU A 41 -1.68 -8.42 1.49
N ARG A 42 -1.71 -7.56 0.46
CA ARG A 42 -1.55 -7.99 -0.94
C ARG A 42 -0.18 -8.61 -1.20
N ARG A 43 0.89 -7.95 -0.72
CA ARG A 43 2.25 -8.47 -0.81
C ARG A 43 2.35 -9.85 -0.17
N ASP A 44 1.78 -10.01 1.03
CA ASP A 44 1.83 -11.27 1.77
C ASP A 44 1.03 -12.38 1.05
N ASN A 45 -0.08 -12.04 0.39
CA ASN A 45 -0.84 -12.98 -0.44
C ASN A 45 -0.04 -13.44 -1.67
N LEU A 46 0.67 -12.54 -2.34
CA LEU A 46 1.56 -12.86 -3.45
C LEU A 46 2.76 -13.72 -2.99
N GLN A 47 3.38 -13.36 -1.85
CA GLN A 47 4.43 -14.15 -1.22
C GLN A 47 3.97 -15.56 -0.87
N LYS A 48 2.76 -15.71 -0.33
CA LYS A 48 2.16 -17.03 -0.05
C LYS A 48 1.87 -17.81 -1.33
N LYS A 49 1.36 -17.14 -2.38
CA LYS A 49 1.05 -17.78 -3.66
C LYS A 49 2.30 -18.37 -4.31
N TRP A 50 3.40 -17.64 -4.29
CA TRP A 50 4.66 -18.05 -4.94
C TRP A 50 5.67 -18.71 -4.01
N GLY A 51 5.46 -18.64 -2.70
CA GLY A 51 6.35 -19.24 -1.69
C GLY A 51 7.72 -18.57 -1.60
N MET A 52 7.86 -17.31 -2.05
CA MET A 52 9.14 -16.61 -2.13
C MET A 52 8.97 -15.08 -2.05
N SER A 53 10.07 -14.34 -1.95
CA SER A 53 10.05 -12.86 -2.04
C SER A 53 9.92 -12.38 -3.48
N PHE A 54 9.57 -11.11 -3.68
CA PHE A 54 9.51 -10.50 -5.00
C PHE A 54 10.86 -10.60 -5.73
N GLU A 55 11.99 -10.33 -5.06
CA GLU A 55 13.30 -10.40 -5.72
C GLU A 55 13.70 -11.83 -6.10
N ALA A 56 13.24 -12.83 -5.34
CA ALA A 56 13.42 -14.23 -5.70
C ALA A 56 12.54 -14.59 -6.91
N PHE A 57 11.28 -14.13 -6.92
CA PHE A 57 10.36 -14.32 -8.03
C PHE A 57 10.90 -13.72 -9.33
N CYS A 58 11.34 -12.45 -9.33
CA CYS A 58 11.91 -11.81 -10.52
C CYS A 58 13.14 -12.55 -11.06
N ARG A 59 14.01 -13.04 -10.16
CA ARG A 59 15.18 -13.85 -10.57
C ARG A 59 14.75 -15.14 -11.25
N GLN A 60 13.77 -15.86 -10.69
CA GLN A 60 13.29 -17.11 -11.30
C GLN A 60 12.53 -16.91 -12.63
N VAL A 61 11.85 -15.78 -12.82
CA VAL A 61 11.30 -15.38 -14.12
C VAL A 61 12.44 -15.21 -15.14
N GLN A 62 13.47 -14.44 -14.79
CA GLN A 62 14.60 -14.17 -15.69
C GLN A 62 15.40 -15.41 -16.04
N ASP A 63 15.61 -16.30 -15.06
CA ASP A 63 16.36 -17.54 -15.22
C ASP A 63 15.51 -18.67 -15.87
N ASN A 64 14.24 -18.39 -16.21
CA ASN A 64 13.28 -19.35 -16.74
C ASN A 64 13.17 -20.62 -15.85
N SER A 65 13.28 -20.43 -14.53
CA SER A 65 13.35 -21.50 -13.52
C SER A 65 12.09 -21.60 -12.66
N LEU A 66 11.05 -20.84 -13.00
CA LEU A 66 9.76 -20.91 -12.33
C LEU A 66 9.09 -22.28 -12.56
N PRO A 67 8.34 -22.80 -11.58
CA PRO A 67 7.56 -24.03 -11.77
C PRO A 67 6.43 -23.90 -12.80
N LYS A 68 6.01 -22.67 -13.11
CA LYS A 68 4.99 -22.33 -14.11
C LYS A 68 5.66 -21.68 -15.32
N ASP A 69 4.99 -21.74 -16.47
CA ASP A 69 5.39 -21.02 -17.69
C ASP A 69 5.55 -19.52 -17.40
N PRO A 70 6.77 -18.95 -17.48
CA PRO A 70 7.00 -17.55 -17.12
C PRO A 70 6.31 -16.54 -18.04
N PHE A 71 5.91 -16.97 -19.24
CA PHE A 71 5.17 -16.14 -20.20
C PHE A 71 3.66 -16.35 -20.12
N SER A 72 3.18 -17.09 -19.12
CA SER A 72 1.75 -17.20 -18.89
C SER A 72 1.18 -15.88 -18.40
N TYR A 73 -0.03 -15.55 -18.87
CA TYR A 73 -0.76 -14.36 -18.42
C TYR A 73 -0.89 -14.27 -16.89
N GLU A 74 -0.98 -15.40 -16.20
CA GLU A 74 -1.02 -15.43 -14.73
C GLU A 74 0.29 -14.93 -14.10
N VAL A 75 1.44 -15.38 -14.61
CA VAL A 75 2.75 -14.94 -14.12
C VAL A 75 2.96 -13.45 -14.40
N GLU A 76 2.61 -12.99 -15.61
CA GLU A 76 2.74 -11.57 -15.98
C GLU A 76 1.84 -10.67 -15.14
N ASN A 77 0.58 -11.08 -14.92
CA ASN A 77 -0.36 -10.33 -14.10
C ASN A 77 0.11 -10.25 -12.64
N ASP A 78 0.57 -11.36 -12.07
CA ASP A 78 1.12 -11.39 -10.72
C ASP A 78 2.40 -10.55 -10.61
N TYR A 79 3.26 -10.56 -11.63
CA TYR A 79 4.46 -9.71 -11.68
C TYR A 79 4.07 -8.23 -11.60
N TRP A 80 3.12 -7.77 -12.44
CA TRP A 80 2.69 -6.37 -12.45
C TRP A 80 2.01 -5.96 -11.15
N GLU A 81 1.13 -6.81 -10.60
CA GLU A 81 0.50 -6.54 -9.31
C GLU A 81 1.54 -6.40 -8.21
N TRP A 82 2.54 -7.29 -8.18
CA TRP A 82 3.56 -7.26 -7.13
C TRP A 82 4.49 -6.05 -7.27
N GLU A 83 4.89 -5.70 -8.49
CA GLU A 83 5.71 -4.51 -8.76
C GLU A 83 4.97 -3.22 -8.32
N GLU A 84 3.67 -3.12 -8.61
CA GLU A 84 2.83 -2.02 -8.15
C GLU A 84 2.81 -1.96 -6.61
N VAL A 85 2.60 -3.11 -5.95
CA VAL A 85 2.54 -3.21 -4.49
C VAL A 85 3.85 -2.76 -3.84
N GLU A 86 5.01 -3.24 -4.30
CA GLU A 86 6.32 -2.85 -3.75
C GLU A 86 6.59 -1.34 -3.96
N THR A 87 6.23 -0.82 -5.14
CA THR A 87 6.39 0.60 -5.46
C THR A 87 5.53 1.49 -4.56
N LEU A 88 4.25 1.14 -4.39
CA LEU A 88 3.32 1.89 -3.55
C LEU A 88 3.67 1.77 -2.06
N LEU A 89 4.11 0.61 -1.59
CA LEU A 89 4.58 0.43 -0.21
C LEU A 89 5.72 1.39 0.09
N LYS A 90 6.75 1.40 -0.77
CA LYS A 90 7.88 2.31 -0.63
C LYS A 90 7.46 3.78 -0.63
N HIS A 91 6.49 4.14 -1.48
CA HIS A 91 5.94 5.49 -1.52
C HIS A 91 5.25 5.88 -0.20
N TYR A 92 4.29 5.08 0.27
CA TYR A 92 3.51 5.41 1.47
C TYR A 92 4.32 5.30 2.76
N GLN A 93 5.23 4.33 2.87
CA GLN A 93 6.18 4.27 3.99
C GLN A 93 7.10 5.49 4.00
N GLY A 94 7.55 5.94 2.82
CA GLY A 94 8.32 7.17 2.69
C GLY A 94 7.53 8.42 3.13
N LEU A 95 6.23 8.48 2.86
CA LEU A 95 5.36 9.55 3.37
C LEU A 95 5.17 9.46 4.89
N LYS A 96 4.92 8.25 5.42
CA LYS A 96 4.76 8.01 6.85
C LYS A 96 6.01 8.42 7.65
N ASN A 97 7.20 8.13 7.15
CA ASN A 97 8.47 8.51 7.78
C ASN A 97 8.77 10.01 7.73
N LYS A 98 8.17 10.76 6.80
CA LYS A 98 8.28 12.23 6.76
C LYS A 98 7.28 12.92 7.69
N TRP A 99 6.21 12.20 8.02
CA TRP A 99 5.12 12.69 8.84
C TRP A 99 5.38 12.49 10.34
N MET A 100 5.97 11.35 10.71
CA MET A 100 6.45 11.05 12.06
C MET A 100 7.81 11.69 12.33
#